data_AF-A0A1B8S6R7-F1
#
_entry.id   AF-A0A1B8S6R7-F1
#
_cell.length_a   1.000
_cell.length_b   1.000
_cell.length_c   1.000
_cell.angle_alpha   90.00
_cell.angle_beta   90.00
_cell.angle_gamma   90.00
#
_symmetry.space_group_name_H-M   'P 1'
#
loop_
_entity.id
_entity.type
_entity.pdbx_description
1 polymer ?
#
loop_
_entity_poly.entity_id
_entity_poly.type
_entity_poly.pdbx_seq_one_letter_code
_entity_poly.pdbx_strand_id
1 'polypeptide(L)'
;MKMTIFLLLNATPGWLRISRAERSRIAAAALEPFTRNGLSLRHFDAEAFHADCSDVAMIEAETPEAYYFAIEQLRDTALITEGYFTVTQIIPSYENGFRAYEAANAV
;
A
#
# COMPACT_ATOMS: atom_id res chain seq x y z
N MET A 1 -1.75 1.65 19.59
CA MET A 1 -2.36 2.12 18.32
C MET A 1 -1.61 1.49 17.18
N LYS A 2 -2.28 1.04 16.12
CA LYS A 2 -1.62 0.58 14.89
C LYS A 2 -1.45 1.74 13.92
N MET A 3 -0.39 1.73 13.13
CA MET A 3 -0.20 2.73 12.08
C MET A 3 -1.00 2.30 10.85
N THR A 4 -1.74 3.22 10.25
CA THR A 4 -2.44 3.00 8.98
C THR A 4 -1.77 3.84 7.92
N ILE A 5 -1.38 3.23 6.81
CA ILE A 5 -0.66 3.89 5.72
C ILE A 5 -1.54 3.80 4.48
N PHE A 6 -1.78 4.93 3.83
CA PHE A 6 -2.36 4.95 2.49
C PHE A 6 -1.24 5.14 1.48
N LEU A 7 -1.04 4.14 0.64
CA LEU A 7 -0.10 4.13 -0.47
C LEU A 7 -0.89 4.33 -1.77
N LEU A 8 -0.66 5.48 -2.41
CA LEU A 8 -1.29 5.83 -3.68
C LEU A 8 -0.36 5.43 -4.82
N LEU A 9 -0.94 4.79 -5.82
CA LEU A 9 -0.21 4.15 -6.91
C LEU A 9 -0.84 4.53 -8.25
N ASN A 10 -0.01 4.56 -9.30
CA ASN A 10 -0.44 4.69 -10.69
C ASN A 10 0.09 3.55 -11.54
N ALA A 11 -0.82 2.83 -12.20
CA ALA A 11 -0.50 1.87 -13.24
C ALA A 11 0.09 2.60 -14.47
N THR A 12 1.21 2.13 -14.99
CA THR A 12 1.82 2.69 -16.20
C THR A 12 1.27 2.01 -17.46
N PRO A 13 1.46 2.60 -18.65
CA PRO A 13 1.14 1.91 -19.91
C PRO A 13 1.85 0.56 -20.06
N GLY A 14 3.03 0.37 -19.45
CA GLY A 14 3.72 -0.91 -19.42
C GLY A 14 2.89 -2.00 -18.76
N TRP A 15 2.26 -1.68 -17.63
CA TRP A 15 1.34 -2.59 -16.93
C TRP A 15 0.12 -2.94 -17.78
N LEU A 16 -0.43 -1.95 -18.48
CA LEU A 16 -1.62 -2.13 -19.29
C LEU A 16 -1.37 -2.91 -20.58
N ARG A 17 -0.11 -3.08 -21.00
CA ARG A 17 0.28 -3.85 -22.19
C ARG A 17 0.43 -5.34 -21.93
N ILE A 18 0.76 -5.75 -20.70
CA ILE A 18 0.92 -7.18 -20.38
C ILE A 18 -0.43 -7.85 -20.15
N SER A 19 -0.47 -9.18 -20.31
CA SER A 19 -1.69 -9.97 -20.16
C SER A 19 -2.22 -9.92 -18.72
N ARG A 20 -3.53 -10.10 -18.54
CA ARG A 20 -4.14 -10.14 -17.19
C ARG A 20 -3.55 -11.25 -16.31
N ALA A 21 -3.24 -12.41 -16.89
CA ALA A 21 -2.61 -13.52 -16.17
C ALA A 21 -1.22 -13.11 -15.63
N GLU A 22 -0.44 -12.40 -16.44
CA GLU A 22 0.88 -11.93 -16.02
C GLU A 22 0.78 -10.83 -14.95
N ARG A 23 -0.19 -9.92 -15.08
CA ARG A 23 -0.52 -8.93 -14.04
C ARG A 23 -0.81 -9.62 -12.71
N SER A 24 -1.70 -10.60 -12.70
CA SER A 24 -2.06 -11.33 -11.48
C SER A 24 -0.86 -12.00 -10.84
N ARG A 25 0.03 -12.60 -11.63
CA ARG A 25 1.27 -13.24 -11.14
C ARG A 25 2.20 -12.22 -10.47
N ILE A 26 2.45 -11.09 -11.13
CA ILE A 26 3.35 -10.04 -10.63
C ILE A 26 2.75 -9.37 -9.39
N ALA A 27 1.47 -9.01 -9.43
CA ALA A 27 0.78 -8.38 -8.30
C ALA A 27 0.75 -9.30 -7.07
N ALA A 28 0.44 -10.59 -7.23
CA ALA A 28 0.42 -11.53 -6.11
C ALA A 28 1.79 -11.59 -5.39
N ALA A 29 2.89 -11.63 -6.15
CA ALA A 29 4.24 -11.62 -5.58
C ALA A 29 4.57 -10.29 -4.89
N ALA A 30 4.15 -9.16 -5.48
CA ALA A 30 4.43 -7.83 -4.95
C ALA A 30 3.62 -7.49 -3.68
N LEU A 31 2.40 -8.02 -3.55
CA LEU A 31 1.51 -7.75 -2.43
C LEU A 31 1.73 -8.71 -1.24
N GLU A 32 2.35 -9.86 -1.47
CA GLU A 32 2.64 -10.88 -0.43
C GLU A 32 3.25 -10.29 0.86
N PRO A 33 4.28 -9.41 0.80
CA PRO A 33 4.93 -8.89 2.01
C PRO A 33 3.98 -8.14 2.94
N PHE A 34 2.92 -7.53 2.41
CA PHE A 34 1.95 -6.73 3.18
C PHE A 34 0.84 -7.56 3.84
N THR A 35 0.87 -8.89 3.69
CA THR A 35 -0.16 -9.80 4.24
C THR A 35 0.34 -10.63 5.42
N ARG A 36 1.59 -10.42 5.86
CA ARG A 36 2.24 -11.16 6.94
C ARG A 36 3.00 -10.23 7.89
N ASN A 37 3.61 -10.79 8.92
CA ASN A 37 4.52 -10.08 9.83
C ASN A 37 3.92 -8.82 10.49
N GLY A 38 2.66 -8.91 10.94
CA GLY A 38 1.97 -7.79 11.59
C GLY A 38 1.48 -6.70 10.62
N LEU A 39 1.40 -7.03 9.32
CA LEU A 39 0.79 -6.19 8.29
C LEU A 39 -0.55 -6.75 7.83
N SER A 40 -1.47 -5.85 7.48
CA SER A 40 -2.71 -6.16 6.75
C SER A 40 -2.84 -5.20 5.57
N LEU A 41 -3.43 -5.66 4.47
CA LEU A 41 -3.62 -4.88 3.25
C LEU A 41 -5.07 -4.93 2.78
N ARG A 42 -5.60 -3.76 2.40
CA ARG A 42 -6.82 -3.61 1.61
C ARG A 42 -6.51 -2.77 0.39
N HIS A 43 -7.00 -3.18 -0.77
CA HIS A 43 -6.77 -2.51 -2.05
C HIS A 43 -8.10 -1.98 -2.62
N PHE A 44 -8.03 -0.83 -3.28
CA PHE A 44 -9.17 -0.11 -3.84
C PHE A 44 -8.81 0.48 -5.20
N ASP A 45 -9.67 0.25 -6.17
CA ASP A 45 -9.61 0.80 -7.52
C ASP A 45 -10.12 2.25 -7.54
N ALA A 46 -9.33 3.16 -8.12
CA ALA A 46 -9.61 4.60 -8.21
C ALA A 46 -9.52 5.14 -9.64
N GLU A 47 -9.14 4.33 -10.62
CA GLU A 47 -8.79 4.73 -11.98
C GLU A 47 -9.93 5.39 -12.76
N ALA A 48 -11.18 5.14 -12.37
CA ALA A 48 -12.36 5.75 -12.97
C ALA A 48 -12.79 7.06 -12.29
N PHE A 49 -12.25 7.37 -11.10
CA PHE A 49 -12.80 8.38 -10.20
C PHE A 49 -11.78 9.43 -9.74
N HIS A 50 -10.48 9.18 -9.88
CA HIS A 50 -9.43 10.11 -9.47
C HIS A 50 -8.33 10.22 -10.53
N ALA A 51 -7.91 11.44 -10.86
CA ALA A 51 -6.90 11.67 -11.90
C ALA A 51 -5.47 11.37 -11.41
N ASP A 52 -5.18 11.64 -10.14
CA ASP A 52 -3.82 11.52 -9.60
C ASP A 52 -3.40 10.11 -9.14
N CYS A 53 -4.35 9.18 -8.97
CA CYS A 53 -4.05 7.80 -8.60
C CYS A 53 -5.04 6.83 -9.25
N SER A 54 -4.55 5.68 -9.71
CA SER A 54 -5.38 4.58 -10.20
C SER A 54 -5.71 3.57 -9.11
N ASP A 55 -4.88 3.50 -8.07
CA ASP A 55 -5.00 2.49 -7.02
C ASP A 55 -4.67 3.11 -5.65
N VAL A 56 -5.41 2.66 -4.63
CA VAL A 56 -5.16 2.98 -3.23
C VAL A 56 -4.95 1.68 -2.45
N ALA A 57 -3.79 1.55 -1.81
CA ALA A 57 -3.51 0.49 -0.85
C ALA A 57 -3.57 1.06 0.57
N MET A 58 -4.48 0.53 1.38
CA MET A 58 -4.55 0.81 2.82
C MET A 58 -3.84 -0.32 3.56
N ILE A 59 -2.71 0.00 4.17
CA ILE A 59 -1.89 -0.94 4.94
C ILE A 59 -2.02 -0.62 6.42
N GLU A 60 -2.35 -1.60 7.25
CA GLU A 60 -2.14 -1.47 8.69
C GLU A 60 -0.82 -2.12 9.07
N ALA A 61 -0.08 -1.49 9.96
CA ALA A 61 1.19 -1.97 10.46
C ALA A 61 1.25 -1.93 11.99
N GLU A 62 1.66 -3.04 12.59
CA GLU A 62 1.91 -3.12 14.03
C GLU A 62 3.14 -2.30 14.45
N THR A 63 4.14 -2.19 13.58
CA THR A 63 5.33 -1.36 13.79
C THR A 63 5.73 -0.61 12.51
N PRO A 64 6.38 0.57 12.62
CA PRO A 64 6.94 1.25 11.46
C PRO A 64 8.00 0.43 10.72
N GLU A 65 8.78 -0.39 11.45
CA GLU A 65 9.80 -1.26 10.87
C GLU A 65 9.19 -2.34 9.96
N ALA A 66 8.08 -2.97 10.38
CA ALA A 66 7.40 -3.97 9.57
C ALA A 66 6.97 -3.39 8.21
N TYR A 67 6.40 -2.18 8.22
CA TYR A 67 6.03 -1.47 7.00
C TYR A 67 7.26 -1.13 6.14
N TYR A 68 8.34 -0.62 6.76
CA TYR A 68 9.57 -0.28 6.05
C TYR A 68 10.16 -1.49 5.32
N PHE A 69 10.26 -2.66 5.98
CA PHE A 69 10.75 -3.88 5.34
C PHE A 69 9.84 -4.39 4.23
N ALA A 70 8.52 -4.22 4.34
CA ALA A 70 7.61 -4.58 3.25
C ALA A 70 7.78 -3.66 2.03
N ILE A 71 8.07 -2.37 2.24
CA ILE A 71 8.39 -1.44 1.16
C ILE A 71 9.72 -1.81 0.49
N GLU A 72 10.76 -2.18 1.23
CA GLU A 72 12.00 -2.69 0.64
C GLU A 72 11.74 -3.91 -0.26
N GLN A 73 10.97 -4.89 0.23
CA GLN A 73 10.59 -6.06 -0.55
C GLN A 73 9.75 -5.71 -1.78
N LEU A 74 8.84 -4.74 -1.68
CA LEU A 74 8.04 -4.25 -2.81
C LEU A 74 8.95 -3.65 -3.89
N ARG A 75 9.95 -2.86 -3.49
CA ARG A 75 10.90 -2.21 -4.41
C ARG A 75 11.74 -3.20 -5.20
N ASP A 76 11.99 -4.39 -4.65
CA ASP A 76 12.70 -5.48 -5.32
C ASP A 76 11.82 -6.28 -6.30
N THR A 77 10.50 -6.02 -6.35
CA THR A 77 9.59 -6.76 -7.23
C THR A 77 9.51 -6.16 -8.63
N ALA A 78 9.18 -7.01 -9.61
CA ALA A 78 8.91 -6.59 -10.99
C ALA A 78 7.82 -5.50 -11.11
N LEU A 79 6.92 -5.39 -10.13
CA LEU A 79 5.92 -4.32 -10.10
C LEU A 79 6.57 -2.92 -10.11
N ILE A 80 7.70 -2.79 -9.41
CA ILE A 80 8.46 -1.54 -9.28
C ILE A 80 9.67 -1.53 -10.21
N THR A 81 10.47 -2.59 -10.26
CA THR A 81 11.73 -2.60 -11.02
C THR A 81 11.53 -2.48 -12.54
N GLU A 82 10.42 -3.03 -13.06
CA GLU A 82 10.05 -2.89 -14.48
C GLU A 82 9.17 -1.66 -14.76
N GLY A 83 8.94 -0.82 -13.75
CA GLY A 83 8.16 0.41 -13.88
C GLY A 83 6.68 0.17 -14.23
N TYR A 84 6.09 -0.92 -13.77
CA TYR A 84 4.67 -1.20 -13.99
C TYR A 84 3.76 -0.32 -13.14
N PHE A 85 4.19 0.02 -11.93
CA PHE A 85 3.53 0.99 -11.08
C PHE A 85 4.49 2.06 -10.58
N THR A 86 3.94 3.25 -10.36
CA THR A 86 4.62 4.35 -9.68
C THR A 86 3.92 4.64 -8.36
N VAL A 87 4.68 4.69 -7.27
CA VAL A 87 4.19 5.22 -5.99
C VAL A 87 4.11 6.73 -6.10
N THR A 88 2.91 7.30 -5.99
CA THR A 88 2.69 8.74 -6.10
C THR A 88 2.63 9.43 -4.75
N GLN A 89 2.12 8.75 -3.72
CA GLN A 89 2.04 9.31 -2.38
C GLN A 89 2.06 8.23 -1.30
N ILE A 90 2.60 8.57 -0.13
CA ILE A 90 2.55 7.77 1.09
C ILE A 90 1.97 8.66 2.19
N ILE A 91 0.89 8.22 2.82
CA ILE A 91 0.20 8.97 3.87
C ILE A 91 0.13 8.11 5.15
N PRO A 92 1.14 8.20 6.03
CA PRO A 92 1.09 7.56 7.35
C PRO A 92 0.08 8.26 8.25
N SER A 93 -0.70 7.48 9.00
CA SER A 93 -1.80 7.98 9.82
C SER A 93 -2.06 7.06 11.02
N TYR A 94 -2.88 7.53 11.97
CA TYR A 94 -3.43 6.72 13.04
C TYR A 94 -4.95 6.74 12.93
N GLU A 95 -5.58 5.57 12.84
CA GLU A 95 -7.03 5.46 12.92
C GLU A 95 -7.52 5.97 14.29
N ASN A 96 -8.43 6.94 14.28
CA ASN A 96 -9.04 7.52 15.49
C ASN A 96 -8.03 7.98 16.56
N GLY A 97 -6.84 8.46 16.17
CA GLY A 97 -5.78 8.83 17.11
C GLY A 97 -6.22 9.84 18.20
N PHE A 98 -7.14 10.75 17.86
CA PHE A 98 -7.71 11.69 18.83
C PHE A 98 -8.43 11.00 20.01
N ARG A 99 -9.15 9.90 19.76
CA ARG A 99 -9.85 9.15 20.83
C ARG A 99 -8.88 8.49 21.79
N ALA A 100 -7.78 7.96 21.27
CA ALA A 100 -6.74 7.35 22.10
C ALA A 100 -6.07 8.39 22.99
N TYR A 101 -5.84 9.60 22.47
CA TYR A 101 -5.35 10.72 23.26
C TYR A 101 -6.34 11.12 24.35
N GLU A 102 -7.63 11.30 24.03
CA GLU A 102 -8.67 11.63 25.01
C GLU A 102 -8.75 10.59 26.13
N ALA A 103 -8.74 9.29 25.80
CA ALA A 103 -8.81 8.21 26.78
C ALA A 103 -7.59 8.18 27.72
N ALA A 104 -6.39 8.50 27.21
CA ALA A 104 -5.16 8.52 28.00
C ALA A 104 -5.06 9.74 28.94
N ASN A 105 -5.86 10.78 28.70
CA ASN A 105 -5.84 12.04 29.45
C ASN A 105 -7.17 12.33 30.15
N ALA A 106 -8.08 11.35 30.24
CA ALA A 106 -9.29 11.46 31.03
C ALA A 106 -8.92 11.52 32.52
N VAL A 107 -9.32 12.62 33.19
CA VAL A 107 -9.12 12.86 34.63
C VAL A 107 -10.16 12.09 35.45
#